data_AF-A0A355EX26-F1
#
_entry.id   AF-A0A355EX26-F1
#
_cell.length_a   1.000
_cell.length_b   1.000
_cell.length_c   1.000
_cell.angle_alpha   90.00
_cell.angle_beta   90.00
_cell.angle_gamma   90.00
#
_symmetry.space_group_name_H-M   'P 1'
#
loop_
_entity.id
_entity.type
_entity.pdbx_description
1 polymer ?
#
loop_
_entity_poly.entity_id
_entity_poly.type
_entity_poly.pdbx_seq_one_letter_code
_entity_poly.pdbx_strand_id
1 'polypeptide(L)'
;MPRMSRTASRLFAAVLLFGSLLARAQEPVDLQMVSRIRDEGFHHSQVMETVRHLTDGIGDRVTGSPQMKQANEWTRDRLAAWGLQNARLEPYVFGRGWSFSRGLVQVVKPYEKTLLAIPKGWTPGTEGPIRGPLMSVQIETEKDFDTYRGKLAGKILLLGTARDLIEEAKASPLPPRRYTPEALAELVPYSGASADDPVARAKRFLETLRVRLAIQQFLADEKALATIDGSSYEWGILRASRAGSQRVEDPVSLPSVTVGAEEFNRLSRLLEAGR
;
A
#
# COMPACT_ATOMS: atom_id res chain seq x y z
N MET A 1 -4.42 6.31 73.72
CA MET A 1 -4.42 6.90 72.35
C MET A 1 -2.99 7.31 72.00
N PRO A 2 -2.35 6.72 70.98
CA PRO A 2 -0.96 7.06 70.66
C PRO A 2 -0.90 8.42 69.93
N ARG A 3 0.00 9.29 70.38
CA ARG A 3 0.29 10.58 69.72
C ARG A 3 1.10 10.31 68.44
N MET A 4 0.53 10.60 67.27
CA MET A 4 1.26 10.59 66.00
C MET A 4 2.45 11.56 66.06
N SER A 5 3.61 11.13 65.57
CA SER A 5 4.81 11.97 65.53
C SER A 5 4.65 13.12 64.52
N ARG A 6 5.24 14.28 64.83
CA ARG A 6 5.18 15.49 64.00
C ARG A 6 5.70 15.28 62.55
N THR A 7 6.53 14.26 62.33
CA THR A 7 7.04 13.84 61.01
C THR A 7 6.01 13.05 60.20
N ALA A 8 5.25 12.15 60.82
CA ALA A 8 4.17 11.41 60.14
C ALA A 8 3.02 12.34 59.68
N SER A 9 2.72 13.37 60.47
CA SER A 9 1.69 14.37 60.13
C SER A 9 2.11 15.28 58.96
N ARG A 10 3.41 15.58 58.82
CA ARG A 10 3.95 16.35 57.67
C ARG A 10 4.02 15.56 56.37
N LEU A 11 4.35 14.26 56.44
CA LEU A 11 4.33 13.36 55.28
C LEU A 11 2.91 13.09 54.77
N PHE A 12 1.93 12.96 55.66
CA PHE A 12 0.52 12.80 55.28
C PHE A 12 -0.05 14.07 54.61
N ALA A 13 0.31 15.26 55.11
CA ALA A 13 -0.07 16.53 54.50
C ALA A 13 0.57 16.72 53.11
N ALA A 14 1.83 16.31 52.92
CA ALA A 14 2.51 16.38 51.63
C ALA A 14 1.88 15.44 50.57
N VAL A 15 1.48 14.23 50.96
CA VAL A 15 0.79 13.28 50.05
C VAL A 15 -0.61 13.78 49.65
N LEU A 16 -1.35 14.42 50.57
CA LEU A 16 -2.66 15.02 50.26
C LEU A 16 -2.57 16.25 49.35
N LEU A 17 -1.52 17.08 49.52
CA LEU A 17 -1.23 18.21 48.63
C LEU A 17 -0.78 17.76 47.23
N PHE A 18 -0.03 16.67 47.12
CA PHE A 18 0.40 16.12 45.82
C PHE A 18 -0.74 15.39 45.09
N GLY A 19 -1.62 14.67 45.81
CA GLY A 19 -2.78 14.00 45.21
C GLY A 19 -3.85 14.97 44.66
N SER A 20 -4.00 16.15 45.28
CA SER A 20 -4.94 17.17 44.82
C SER A 20 -4.46 17.99 43.61
N LEU A 21 -3.14 17.99 43.32
CA LEU A 21 -2.58 18.53 42.07
C LEU A 21 -2.80 17.58 40.87
N LEU A 22 -2.74 16.26 41.09
CA LEU A 22 -3.01 15.26 40.06
C LEU A 22 -4.50 15.18 39.68
N ALA A 23 -5.40 15.40 40.64
CA ALA A 23 -6.85 15.46 40.38
C ALA A 23 -7.29 16.74 39.62
N ARG A 24 -6.48 17.80 39.66
CA ARG A 24 -6.70 19.06 38.91
C ARG A 24 -6.09 19.06 37.51
N ALA A 25 -5.38 18.00 37.13
CA ALA A 25 -4.77 17.87 35.80
C ALA A 25 -5.76 17.33 34.73
N GLN A 26 -6.99 17.00 35.11
CA GLN A 26 -8.04 16.69 34.15
C GLN A 26 -8.73 17.98 33.73
N GLU A 27 -8.45 18.41 32.50
CA GLU A 27 -9.17 19.50 31.86
C GLU A 27 -10.68 19.15 31.85
N PRO A 28 -11.55 20.00 32.43
CA PRO A 28 -12.97 19.72 32.42
C PRO A 28 -13.49 19.70 30.99
N VAL A 29 -14.26 18.66 30.64
CA VAL A 29 -14.83 18.54 29.29
C VAL A 29 -15.83 19.67 29.05
N ASP A 30 -15.50 20.56 28.12
CA ASP A 30 -16.42 21.61 27.66
C ASP A 30 -17.49 20.99 26.73
N LEU A 31 -18.64 20.65 27.31
CA LEU A 31 -19.77 20.08 26.57
C LEU A 31 -20.34 21.03 25.50
N GLN A 32 -20.21 22.36 25.69
CA GLN A 32 -20.65 23.32 24.67
C GLN A 32 -19.71 23.29 23.45
N MET A 33 -18.40 23.20 23.68
CA MET A 33 -17.44 22.99 22.60
C MET A 33 -17.68 21.67 21.88
N VAL A 34 -17.92 20.58 22.62
CA VAL A 34 -18.28 19.28 22.01
C VAL A 34 -19.54 19.40 21.15
N SER A 35 -20.56 20.12 21.62
CA SER A 35 -21.78 20.36 20.83
C SER A 35 -21.48 21.10 19.53
N ARG A 36 -20.65 22.15 19.57
CA ARG A 36 -20.23 22.90 18.37
C ARG A 36 -19.44 22.04 17.39
N ILE A 37 -18.53 21.20 17.87
CA ILE A 37 -17.76 20.27 17.02
C ILE A 37 -18.71 19.27 16.33
N ARG A 38 -19.71 18.77 17.05
CA ARG A 38 -20.73 17.87 16.47
C ARG A 38 -21.56 18.59 15.42
N ASP A 39 -21.98 19.81 15.69
CA ASP A 39 -22.72 20.63 14.74
C ASP A 39 -21.92 20.87 13.45
N GLU A 40 -20.64 21.23 13.57
CA GLU A 40 -19.73 21.35 12.42
C GLU A 40 -19.66 20.03 11.63
N GLY A 41 -19.53 18.90 12.32
CA GLY A 41 -19.43 17.58 11.70
C GLY A 41 -20.71 17.09 11.00
N PHE A 42 -21.90 17.48 11.49
CA PHE A 42 -23.18 16.98 10.97
C PHE A 42 -23.90 17.98 10.04
N HIS A 43 -23.77 19.28 10.28
CA HIS A 43 -24.55 20.31 9.57
C HIS A 43 -23.69 21.24 8.70
N HIS A 44 -22.40 21.40 9.02
CA HIS A 44 -21.48 22.29 8.27
C HIS A 44 -20.29 21.54 7.62
N SER A 45 -20.43 20.22 7.46
CA SER A 45 -19.34 19.36 7.03
C SER A 45 -18.83 19.70 5.62
N GLN A 46 -17.53 19.94 5.52
CA GLN A 46 -16.80 20.12 4.24
C GLN A 46 -16.16 18.83 3.72
N VAL A 47 -16.51 17.67 4.30
CA VAL A 47 -15.85 16.39 4.01
C VAL A 47 -15.96 16.01 2.53
N MET A 48 -17.14 16.18 1.92
CA MET A 48 -17.36 15.77 0.54
C MET A 48 -16.63 16.67 -0.46
N GLU A 49 -16.52 17.97 -0.16
CA GLU A 49 -15.75 18.91 -0.97
C GLU A 49 -14.25 18.59 -0.88
N THR A 50 -13.75 18.37 0.34
CA THR A 50 -12.35 18.02 0.61
C THR A 50 -11.96 16.71 -0.09
N VAL A 51 -12.76 15.65 0.09
CA VAL A 51 -12.52 14.36 -0.54
C VAL A 51 -12.56 14.50 -2.05
N ARG A 52 -13.56 15.19 -2.63
CA ARG A 52 -13.66 15.40 -4.08
C ARG A 52 -12.44 16.14 -4.63
N HIS A 53 -11.96 17.19 -3.96
CA HIS A 53 -10.76 17.90 -4.42
C HIS A 53 -9.54 16.97 -4.45
N LEU A 54 -9.33 16.21 -3.36
CA LEU A 54 -8.23 15.28 -3.28
C LEU A 54 -8.37 14.15 -4.30
N THR A 55 -9.53 13.49 -4.42
CA THR A 55 -9.70 12.31 -5.28
C THR A 55 -9.88 12.64 -6.75
N ASP A 56 -10.72 13.61 -7.07
CA ASP A 56 -11.13 13.86 -8.46
C ASP A 56 -10.36 15.04 -9.07
N GLY A 57 -9.95 16.00 -8.22
CA GLY A 57 -9.15 17.15 -8.65
C GLY A 57 -7.66 16.83 -8.79
N ILE A 58 -7.07 16.18 -7.78
CA ILE A 58 -5.65 15.82 -7.76
C ILE A 58 -5.40 14.43 -8.35
N GLY A 59 -6.28 13.46 -8.09
CA GLY A 59 -6.09 12.07 -8.56
C GLY A 59 -5.11 11.27 -7.71
N ASP A 60 -4.50 10.23 -8.28
CA ASP A 60 -3.69 9.26 -7.55
C ASP A 60 -2.44 9.86 -6.86
N ARG A 61 -2.33 9.67 -5.55
CA ARG A 61 -1.27 10.26 -4.70
C ARG A 61 -0.27 9.20 -4.23
N VAL A 62 0.46 8.59 -5.15
CA VAL A 62 1.57 7.68 -4.78
C VAL A 62 2.66 8.48 -4.05
N THR A 63 3.23 7.95 -2.96
CA THR A 63 4.28 8.65 -2.20
C THR A 63 5.45 9.05 -3.11
N GLY A 64 5.84 10.33 -3.06
CA GLY A 64 6.89 10.89 -3.90
C GLY A 64 6.45 11.25 -5.33
N SER A 65 5.18 11.10 -5.70
CA SER A 65 4.65 11.55 -6.99
C SER A 65 4.41 13.08 -7.02
N PRO A 66 4.29 13.69 -8.22
CA PRO A 66 3.86 15.08 -8.37
C PRO A 66 2.51 15.37 -7.69
N GLN A 67 1.55 14.45 -7.80
CA GLN A 67 0.21 14.56 -7.20
C GLN A 67 0.27 14.52 -5.68
N MET A 68 1.17 13.71 -5.09
CA MET A 68 1.39 13.73 -3.64
C MET A 68 1.93 15.09 -3.18
N LYS A 69 2.88 15.69 -3.92
CA LYS A 69 3.36 17.03 -3.62
C LYS A 69 2.24 18.07 -3.68
N GLN A 70 1.42 18.03 -4.74
CA GLN A 70 0.26 18.91 -4.88
C GLN A 70 -0.72 18.74 -3.70
N ALA A 71 -1.01 17.50 -3.29
CA ALA A 71 -1.90 17.24 -2.16
C ALA A 71 -1.34 17.73 -0.82
N ASN A 72 -0.03 17.59 -0.60
CA ASN A 72 0.63 18.11 0.58
C ASN A 72 0.54 19.64 0.64
N GLU A 73 0.86 20.31 -0.47
CA GLU A 73 0.78 21.77 -0.59
C GLU A 73 -0.65 22.28 -0.39
N TRP A 74 -1.62 21.65 -1.05
CA TRP A 74 -3.04 21.96 -0.87
C TRP A 74 -3.50 21.77 0.57
N THR A 75 -3.10 20.68 1.23
CA THR A 75 -3.47 20.42 2.62
C THR A 75 -2.89 21.46 3.56
N ARG A 76 -1.61 21.83 3.40
CA ARG A 76 -0.98 22.92 4.17
C ARG A 76 -1.81 24.21 4.03
N ASP A 77 -2.14 24.58 2.80
CA ASP A 77 -2.87 25.83 2.52
C ASP A 77 -4.29 25.79 3.08
N ARG A 78 -4.95 24.62 3.02
CA ARG A 78 -6.30 24.44 3.60
C ARG A 78 -6.29 24.55 5.12
N LEU A 79 -5.31 23.95 5.78
CA LEU A 79 -5.14 24.06 7.23
C LEU A 79 -4.86 25.51 7.64
N ALA A 80 -4.01 26.22 6.92
CA ALA A 80 -3.75 27.64 7.16
C ALA A 80 -5.02 28.49 6.98
N ALA A 81 -5.81 28.23 5.94
CA ALA A 81 -7.08 28.93 5.68
C ALA A 81 -8.13 28.69 6.77
N TRP A 82 -8.14 27.51 7.40
CA TRP A 82 -8.98 27.22 8.58
C TRP A 82 -8.47 27.85 9.88
N GLY A 83 -7.35 28.57 9.85
CA GLY A 83 -6.79 29.29 11.00
C GLY A 83 -5.82 28.50 11.85
N LEU A 84 -5.38 27.31 11.41
CA LEU A 84 -4.35 26.56 12.13
C LEU A 84 -3.03 27.31 12.11
N GLN A 85 -2.43 27.43 13.30
CA GLN A 85 -1.11 28.01 13.46
C GLN A 85 -0.03 27.00 13.07
N ASN A 86 1.04 27.48 12.43
CA ASN A 86 2.21 26.68 12.04
C ASN A 86 1.96 25.59 10.97
N ALA A 87 0.98 25.74 10.10
CA ALA A 87 0.80 24.85 8.94
C ALA A 87 2.02 24.94 7.99
N ARG A 88 2.80 23.86 7.91
CA ARG A 88 4.01 23.80 7.07
C ARG A 88 4.24 22.37 6.56
N LEU A 89 5.10 22.25 5.54
CA LEU A 89 5.57 20.96 5.06
C LEU A 89 6.92 20.62 5.69
N GLU A 90 7.09 19.38 6.13
CA GLU A 90 8.35 18.88 6.67
C GLU A 90 8.98 17.88 5.69
N PRO A 91 10.14 18.19 5.11
CA PRO A 91 10.76 17.32 4.12
C PRO A 91 11.49 16.15 4.78
N TYR A 92 11.52 15.02 4.08
CA TYR A 92 12.39 13.89 4.41
C TYR A 92 12.93 13.26 3.13
N VAL A 93 14.07 12.58 3.22
CA VAL A 93 14.69 11.92 2.06
C VAL A 93 13.92 10.65 1.74
N PHE A 94 13.07 10.70 0.71
CA PHE A 94 12.29 9.55 0.25
C PHE A 94 13.02 8.69 -0.80
N GLY A 95 13.76 9.34 -1.70
CA GLY A 95 14.37 8.73 -2.88
C GLY A 95 13.65 9.12 -4.18
N ARG A 96 13.65 8.23 -5.16
CA ARG A 96 13.02 8.41 -6.47
C ARG A 96 11.50 8.52 -6.33
N GLY A 97 10.95 9.62 -6.83
CA GLY A 97 9.52 9.73 -7.12
C GLY A 97 9.11 8.81 -8.26
N TRP A 98 7.81 8.59 -8.44
CA TRP A 98 7.28 7.80 -9.54
C TRP A 98 5.89 8.28 -9.94
N SER A 99 5.66 8.31 -11.25
CA SER A 99 4.37 8.56 -11.88
C SER A 99 4.40 7.97 -13.28
N PHE A 100 3.25 7.62 -13.85
CA PHE A 100 3.14 7.14 -15.22
C PHE A 100 1.98 7.87 -15.93
N SER A 101 2.05 7.95 -17.25
CA SER A 101 1.00 8.57 -18.09
C SER A 101 0.33 7.57 -19.04
N ARG A 102 1.02 6.46 -19.37
CA ARG A 102 0.52 5.44 -20.28
C ARG A 102 1.12 4.08 -19.92
N GLY A 103 0.27 3.05 -19.94
CA GLY A 103 0.66 1.65 -19.97
C GLY A 103 -0.22 0.92 -20.97
N LEU A 104 0.38 0.18 -21.90
CA LEU A 104 -0.34 -0.61 -22.90
C LEU A 104 0.33 -1.96 -23.02
N VAL A 105 -0.46 -3.02 -22.88
CA VAL A 105 0.00 -4.40 -23.08
C VAL A 105 -0.95 -5.07 -24.05
N GLN A 106 -0.39 -5.66 -25.09
CA GLN A 106 -1.15 -6.29 -26.16
C GLN A 106 -0.57 -7.66 -26.48
N VAL A 107 -1.43 -8.66 -26.49
CA VAL A 107 -1.15 -9.94 -27.11
C VAL A 107 -1.27 -9.75 -28.61
N VAL A 108 -0.26 -10.16 -29.37
CA VAL A 108 -0.22 -10.03 -30.84
C VAL A 108 -0.38 -11.37 -31.56
N LYS A 109 -0.14 -12.48 -30.85
CA LYS A 109 -0.34 -13.85 -31.32
C LYS A 109 -0.79 -14.70 -30.12
N PRO A 110 -1.63 -15.74 -30.31
CA PRO A 110 -2.21 -16.19 -31.58
C PRO A 110 -3.36 -15.32 -32.10
N TYR A 111 -3.86 -14.39 -31.31
CA TYR A 111 -4.83 -13.37 -31.72
C TYR A 111 -4.48 -12.04 -31.08
N GLU A 112 -4.92 -10.94 -31.70
CA GLU A 112 -4.70 -9.62 -31.15
C GLU A 112 -5.69 -9.34 -30.01
N LYS A 113 -5.16 -8.97 -28.83
CA LYS A 113 -5.99 -8.54 -27.69
C LYS A 113 -5.21 -7.58 -26.80
N THR A 114 -5.79 -6.42 -26.52
CA THR A 114 -5.33 -5.53 -25.45
C THR A 114 -5.70 -6.11 -24.09
N LEU A 115 -4.73 -6.14 -23.18
CA LEU A 115 -4.90 -6.62 -21.82
C LEU A 115 -5.28 -5.46 -20.89
N LEU A 116 -6.15 -5.76 -19.93
CA LEU A 116 -6.40 -4.94 -18.75
C LEU A 116 -5.17 -5.00 -17.84
N ALA A 117 -4.28 -4.03 -18.02
CA ALA A 117 -2.99 -3.95 -17.35
C ALA A 117 -2.76 -2.60 -16.71
N ILE A 118 -2.03 -2.57 -15.58
CA ILE A 118 -1.54 -1.35 -14.96
C ILE A 118 -0.05 -1.46 -14.65
N PRO A 119 0.77 -0.41 -14.91
CA PRO A 119 2.17 -0.40 -14.52
C PRO A 119 2.37 -0.56 -13.01
N LYS A 120 3.38 -1.33 -12.63
CA LYS A 120 3.76 -1.52 -11.22
C LYS A 120 4.57 -0.34 -10.71
N GLY A 121 4.40 0.00 -9.43
CA GLY A 121 5.09 1.16 -8.83
C GLY A 121 6.62 1.07 -8.96
N TRP A 122 7.27 2.20 -9.28
CA TRP A 122 8.71 2.31 -9.53
C TRP A 122 9.26 1.46 -10.67
N THR A 123 8.41 0.94 -11.57
CA THR A 123 8.90 0.34 -12.82
C THR A 123 9.40 1.43 -13.78
N PRO A 124 10.48 1.21 -14.55
CA PRO A 124 10.86 2.11 -15.62
C PRO A 124 9.85 2.07 -16.78
N GLY A 125 9.87 3.11 -17.61
CA GLY A 125 9.21 3.09 -18.91
C GLY A 125 9.97 2.27 -19.95
N THR A 126 9.45 2.26 -21.18
CA THR A 126 10.12 1.67 -22.34
C THR A 126 10.42 2.74 -23.38
N GLU A 127 11.55 2.59 -24.08
CA GLU A 127 11.92 3.44 -25.23
C GLU A 127 11.14 3.00 -26.49
N GLY A 128 9.83 3.17 -26.45
CA GLY A 128 8.90 2.66 -27.46
C GLY A 128 8.38 1.24 -27.18
N PRO A 129 7.64 0.64 -28.12
CA PRO A 129 7.05 -0.68 -27.92
C PRO A 129 8.12 -1.77 -27.84
N ILE A 130 8.07 -2.56 -26.76
CA ILE A 130 8.84 -3.80 -26.65
C ILE A 130 7.98 -4.98 -27.12
N ARG A 131 8.58 -5.92 -27.84
CA ARG A 131 7.92 -7.14 -28.31
C ARG A 131 8.84 -8.32 -28.10
N GLY A 132 8.30 -9.38 -27.51
CA GLY A 132 9.03 -10.64 -27.30
C GLY A 132 8.09 -11.80 -27.05
N PRO A 133 8.58 -13.04 -27.16
CA PRO A 133 7.84 -14.23 -26.73
C PRO A 133 7.56 -14.16 -25.22
N LEU A 134 6.37 -14.60 -24.84
CA LEU A 134 6.01 -14.77 -23.44
C LEU A 134 6.61 -16.09 -22.91
N MET A 135 7.12 -16.08 -21.67
CA MET A 135 7.61 -17.28 -21.00
C MET A 135 7.10 -17.32 -19.57
N SER A 136 6.51 -18.44 -19.17
CA SER A 136 6.14 -18.68 -17.78
C SER A 136 7.39 -18.94 -16.95
N VAL A 137 7.50 -18.25 -15.81
CA VAL A 137 8.66 -18.33 -14.92
C VAL A 137 8.17 -18.34 -13.47
N GLN A 138 8.66 -19.31 -12.71
CA GLN A 138 8.47 -19.41 -11.26
C GLN A 138 9.82 -19.22 -10.60
N ILE A 139 10.09 -17.98 -10.13
CA ILE A 139 11.28 -17.62 -9.38
C ILE A 139 10.79 -16.97 -8.08
N GLU A 140 10.97 -17.67 -6.97
CA GLU A 140 10.61 -17.19 -5.64
C GLU A 140 11.87 -16.92 -4.80
N THR A 141 12.96 -17.62 -5.10
CA THR A 141 14.22 -17.56 -4.36
C THR A 141 15.41 -17.60 -5.31
N GLU A 142 16.61 -17.27 -4.79
CA GLU A 142 17.86 -17.37 -5.56
C GLU A 142 18.20 -18.79 -6.00
N LYS A 143 17.65 -19.82 -5.33
CA LYS A 143 17.85 -21.22 -5.72
C LYS A 143 17.24 -21.52 -7.09
N ASP A 144 16.25 -20.74 -7.50
CA ASP A 144 15.58 -20.92 -8.79
C ASP A 144 16.42 -20.37 -9.96
N PHE A 145 17.46 -19.58 -9.69
CA PHE A 145 18.22 -18.87 -10.74
C PHE A 145 18.89 -19.83 -11.71
N ASP A 146 19.49 -20.91 -11.20
CA ASP A 146 20.21 -21.86 -12.05
C ASP A 146 19.27 -22.61 -13.02
N THR A 147 17.99 -22.74 -12.66
CA THR A 147 16.97 -23.30 -13.56
C THR A 147 16.73 -22.40 -14.78
N TYR A 148 16.86 -21.08 -14.63
CA TYR A 148 16.54 -20.11 -15.68
C TYR A 148 17.76 -19.43 -16.32
N ARG A 149 18.97 -19.69 -15.82
CA ARG A 149 20.21 -19.10 -16.32
C ARG A 149 20.41 -19.36 -17.81
N GLY A 150 20.71 -18.30 -18.55
CA GLY A 150 20.86 -18.30 -20.01
C GLY A 150 19.56 -18.48 -20.80
N LYS A 151 18.38 -18.45 -20.18
CA LYS A 151 17.10 -18.76 -20.84
C LYS A 151 16.17 -17.56 -21.01
N LEU A 152 16.41 -16.43 -20.34
CA LEU A 152 15.43 -15.33 -20.26
C LEU A 152 15.64 -14.21 -21.30
N ALA A 153 16.80 -14.20 -21.97
CA ALA A 153 17.18 -13.16 -22.91
C ALA A 153 16.11 -12.93 -24.00
N GLY A 154 15.67 -11.68 -24.13
CA GLY A 154 14.70 -11.28 -25.16
C GLY A 154 13.26 -11.74 -24.90
N LYS A 155 12.94 -12.27 -23.71
CA LYS A 155 11.60 -12.77 -23.36
C LYS A 155 10.85 -11.78 -22.46
N ILE A 156 9.52 -11.79 -22.58
CA ILE A 156 8.63 -11.18 -21.60
C ILE A 156 8.23 -12.28 -20.63
N LEU A 157 8.38 -12.05 -19.32
CA LEU A 157 8.23 -13.09 -18.32
C LEU A 157 6.87 -13.00 -17.63
N LEU A 158 6.10 -14.09 -17.66
CA LEU A 158 4.88 -14.25 -16.89
C LEU A 158 5.27 -14.85 -15.53
N LEU A 159 5.22 -14.04 -14.48
CA LEU A 159 5.66 -14.41 -13.14
C LEU A 159 4.49 -14.89 -12.27
N GLY A 160 4.67 -16.05 -11.64
CA GLY A 160 3.70 -16.66 -10.74
C GLY A 160 2.91 -17.80 -11.38
N THR A 161 1.83 -18.20 -10.73
CA THR A 161 1.02 -19.36 -11.12
C THR A 161 -0.41 -18.96 -11.40
N ALA A 162 -1.03 -19.64 -12.36
CA ALA A 162 -2.45 -19.48 -12.59
C ALA A 162 -3.20 -19.95 -11.34
N ARG A 163 -4.21 -19.17 -10.95
CA ARG A 163 -5.04 -19.46 -9.77
C ARG A 163 -6.40 -19.97 -10.18
N ASP A 164 -7.02 -20.80 -9.36
CA ASP A 164 -8.45 -21.05 -9.51
C ASP A 164 -9.20 -19.74 -9.26
N LEU A 165 -10.09 -19.40 -10.18
CA LEU A 165 -10.96 -18.24 -10.06
C LEU A 165 -12.24 -18.68 -9.37
N ILE A 166 -12.74 -17.87 -8.44
CA ILE A 166 -14.00 -18.17 -7.76
C ILE A 166 -15.10 -18.13 -8.83
N GLU A 167 -15.88 -19.21 -8.92
CA GLU A 167 -17.03 -19.27 -9.81
C GLU A 167 -17.96 -18.09 -9.52
N GLU A 168 -18.37 -17.36 -10.55
CA GLU A 168 -19.23 -16.18 -10.44
C GLU A 168 -20.53 -16.47 -9.65
N ALA A 169 -21.05 -17.70 -9.78
CA ALA A 169 -22.22 -18.20 -9.05
C ALA A 169 -21.98 -18.41 -7.54
N LYS A 170 -20.72 -18.63 -7.12
CA LYS A 170 -20.29 -18.66 -5.71
C LYS A 170 -19.77 -17.30 -5.23
N ALA A 171 -19.48 -16.40 -6.16
CA ALA A 171 -18.85 -15.11 -5.92
C ALA A 171 -19.83 -13.93 -5.79
N SER A 172 -21.09 -14.08 -6.19
CA SER A 172 -21.99 -12.94 -6.29
C SER A 172 -23.28 -13.06 -5.47
N PRO A 173 -23.70 -11.98 -4.77
CA PRO A 173 -23.08 -10.66 -4.82
C PRO A 173 -22.20 -10.50 -3.59
N LEU A 174 -20.90 -10.30 -3.78
CA LEU A 174 -20.16 -9.45 -2.85
C LEU A 174 -20.20 -8.02 -3.41
N PRO A 175 -21.25 -7.22 -3.14
CA PRO A 175 -20.97 -5.83 -2.81
C PRO A 175 -20.05 -5.84 -1.57
N PRO A 176 -19.44 -4.71 -1.17
CA PRO A 176 -18.85 -4.63 0.17
C PRO A 176 -19.83 -5.23 1.19
N ARG A 177 -19.46 -6.35 1.82
CA ARG A 177 -20.31 -7.05 2.79
C ARG A 177 -20.54 -6.09 3.93
N ARG A 178 -21.74 -5.51 4.01
CA ARG A 178 -22.11 -4.70 5.16
C ARG A 178 -22.32 -5.66 6.33
N TYR A 179 -21.34 -5.69 7.23
CA TYR A 179 -21.49 -6.44 8.47
C TYR A 179 -22.66 -5.90 9.26
N THR A 180 -23.46 -6.80 9.83
CA THR A 180 -24.42 -6.43 10.87
C THR A 180 -23.64 -6.05 12.13
N PRO A 181 -24.23 -5.29 13.06
CA PRO A 181 -23.58 -4.99 14.34
C PRO A 181 -23.08 -6.25 15.07
N GLU A 182 -23.83 -7.35 15.00
CA GLU A 182 -23.50 -8.63 15.62
C GLU A 182 -22.30 -9.29 14.93
N ALA A 183 -22.32 -9.36 13.59
CA ALA A 183 -21.21 -9.89 12.81
C ALA A 183 -19.93 -9.05 12.97
N LEU A 184 -20.06 -7.74 13.17
CA LEU A 184 -18.94 -6.85 13.47
C LEU A 184 -18.36 -7.11 14.87
N ALA A 185 -19.22 -7.35 15.86
CA ALA A 185 -18.80 -7.69 17.22
C ALA A 185 -18.03 -9.03 17.27
N GLU A 186 -18.39 -10.00 16.42
CA GLU A 186 -17.67 -11.27 16.28
C GLU A 186 -16.31 -11.14 15.59
N LEU A 187 -16.13 -10.16 14.69
CA LEU A 187 -14.92 -10.05 13.88
C LEU A 187 -13.69 -9.57 14.64
N VAL A 188 -13.83 -8.81 15.73
CA VAL A 188 -12.65 -8.34 16.49
C VAL A 188 -12.99 -7.99 17.96
N PRO A 189 -12.66 -8.82 18.96
CA PRO A 189 -12.06 -8.28 20.17
C PRO A 189 -10.66 -7.78 19.77
N TYR A 190 -10.47 -6.45 19.76
CA TYR A 190 -9.16 -5.86 19.49
C TYR A 190 -8.17 -6.35 20.54
N SER A 191 -7.38 -7.37 20.22
CA SER A 191 -6.20 -7.70 21.00
C SER A 191 -5.12 -6.72 20.55
N GLY A 192 -4.92 -5.66 21.33
CA GLY A 192 -3.93 -4.60 21.04
C GLY A 192 -2.47 -5.07 20.96
N ALA A 193 -2.22 -6.38 20.98
CA ALA A 193 -0.93 -6.99 20.81
C ALA A 193 -1.02 -8.00 19.66
N SER A 194 -0.48 -7.63 18.49
CA SER A 194 0.04 -8.65 17.58
C SER A 194 1.10 -9.43 18.36
N ALA A 195 0.89 -10.74 18.56
CA ALA A 195 1.85 -11.63 19.23
C ALA A 195 3.16 -11.82 18.44
N ASP A 196 3.34 -11.07 17.36
CA ASP A 196 4.39 -11.24 16.37
C ASP A 196 5.58 -10.33 16.73
N ASP A 197 6.69 -10.94 17.15
CA ASP A 197 7.93 -10.28 17.57
C ASP A 197 8.35 -9.18 16.55
N PRO A 198 8.45 -7.90 16.98
CA PRO A 198 8.87 -6.81 16.11
C PRO A 198 10.21 -7.06 15.41
N VAL A 199 11.17 -7.72 16.07
CA VAL A 199 12.49 -8.01 15.49
C VAL A 199 12.37 -9.07 14.41
N ALA A 200 11.68 -10.18 14.68
CA ALA A 200 11.40 -11.21 13.68
C ALA A 200 10.66 -10.64 12.46
N ARG A 201 9.69 -9.74 12.67
CA ARG A 201 8.96 -9.05 11.59
C ARG A 201 9.87 -8.18 10.74
N ALA A 202 10.72 -7.37 11.37
CA ALA A 202 11.71 -6.56 10.66
C ALA A 202 12.68 -7.44 9.85
N LYS A 203 13.15 -8.55 10.42
CA LYS A 203 14.02 -9.51 9.74
C LYS A 203 13.35 -10.14 8.51
N ARG A 204 12.09 -10.58 8.62
CA ARG A 204 11.31 -11.11 7.49
C ARG A 204 11.12 -10.08 6.37
N PHE A 205 10.85 -8.83 6.75
CA PHE A 205 10.74 -7.74 5.79
C PHE A 205 12.05 -7.50 5.04
N LEU A 206 13.17 -7.40 5.75
CA LEU A 206 14.50 -7.21 5.15
C LEU A 206 14.88 -8.37 4.23
N GLU A 207 14.62 -9.61 4.62
CA GLU A 207 14.90 -10.78 3.78
C GLU A 207 14.04 -10.78 2.50
N THR A 208 12.75 -10.45 2.63
CA THR A 208 11.84 -10.32 1.48
C THR A 208 12.33 -9.25 0.49
N LEU A 209 12.82 -8.11 1.01
CA LEU A 209 13.40 -7.06 0.17
C LEU A 209 14.68 -7.54 -0.50
N ARG A 210 15.59 -8.19 0.23
CA ARG A 210 16.85 -8.73 -0.29
C ARG A 210 16.61 -9.68 -1.45
N VAL A 211 15.74 -10.69 -1.26
CA VAL A 211 15.39 -11.67 -2.29
C VAL A 211 14.77 -10.99 -3.50
N ARG A 212 13.85 -10.03 -3.30
CA ARG A 212 13.25 -9.29 -4.42
C ARG A 212 14.30 -8.54 -5.25
N LEU A 213 15.23 -7.85 -4.59
CA LEU A 213 16.29 -7.12 -5.29
C LEU A 213 17.21 -8.08 -6.05
N ALA A 214 17.55 -9.23 -5.46
CA ALA A 214 18.35 -10.27 -6.13
C ALA A 214 17.63 -10.82 -7.37
N ILE A 215 16.33 -11.10 -7.29
CA ILE A 215 15.51 -11.53 -8.44
C ILE A 215 15.54 -10.46 -9.53
N GLN A 216 15.33 -9.19 -9.19
CA GLN A 216 15.34 -8.10 -10.17
C GLN A 216 16.68 -7.97 -10.89
N GLN A 217 17.78 -8.06 -10.14
CA GLN A 217 19.12 -8.04 -10.71
C GLN A 217 19.32 -9.22 -11.66
N PHE A 218 18.96 -10.43 -11.25
CA PHE A 218 19.07 -11.63 -12.08
C PHE A 218 18.28 -11.51 -13.39
N LEU A 219 17.02 -11.05 -13.32
CA LEU A 219 16.19 -10.87 -14.51
C LEU A 219 16.77 -9.82 -15.48
N ALA A 220 17.38 -8.75 -14.93
CA ALA A 220 18.04 -7.72 -15.72
C ALA A 220 19.33 -8.25 -16.37
N ASP A 221 20.17 -8.98 -15.61
CA ASP A 221 21.42 -9.58 -16.10
C ASP A 221 21.18 -10.59 -17.22
N GLU A 222 20.09 -11.36 -17.11
CA GLU A 222 19.63 -12.29 -18.14
C GLU A 222 19.01 -11.60 -19.37
N LYS A 223 18.89 -10.27 -19.35
CA LYS A 223 18.35 -9.45 -20.46
C LYS A 223 16.92 -9.83 -20.85
N ALA A 224 16.08 -10.15 -19.85
CA ALA A 224 14.65 -10.23 -20.06
C ALA A 224 14.09 -8.83 -20.40
N LEU A 225 13.02 -8.78 -21.20
CA LEU A 225 12.48 -7.52 -21.73
C LEU A 225 11.53 -6.83 -20.75
N ALA A 226 10.67 -7.61 -20.08
CA ALA A 226 9.66 -7.12 -19.16
C ALA A 226 9.09 -8.26 -18.31
N THR A 227 8.34 -7.90 -17.27
CA THR A 227 7.62 -8.86 -16.43
C THR A 227 6.12 -8.53 -16.38
N ILE A 228 5.32 -9.58 -16.28
CA ILE A 228 3.86 -9.54 -16.14
C ILE A 228 3.51 -10.43 -14.95
N ASP A 229 2.77 -9.91 -13.98
CA ASP A 229 2.14 -10.72 -12.93
C ASP A 229 0.62 -10.58 -12.94
N GLY A 230 -0.06 -11.51 -12.26
CA GLY A 230 -1.51 -11.53 -12.14
C GLY A 230 -1.97 -10.78 -10.89
N SER A 231 -3.07 -10.04 -11.02
CA SER A 231 -3.74 -9.43 -9.87
C SER A 231 -4.15 -10.50 -8.86
N SER A 232 -4.01 -10.18 -7.56
CA SER A 232 -4.52 -11.04 -6.49
C SER A 232 -6.04 -10.95 -6.31
N TYR A 233 -6.73 -10.10 -7.08
CA TYR A 233 -8.18 -9.98 -7.12
C TYR A 233 -8.74 -10.42 -8.49
N GLU A 234 -10.04 -10.71 -8.49
CA GLU A 234 -10.82 -11.17 -9.64
C GLU A 234 -11.76 -10.07 -10.15
N TRP A 235 -12.51 -10.38 -11.20
CA TRP A 235 -13.55 -9.54 -11.80
C TRP A 235 -13.01 -8.22 -12.35
N GLY A 236 -11.81 -8.27 -12.94
CA GLY A 236 -11.15 -7.09 -13.52
C GLY A 236 -10.56 -6.11 -12.49
N ILE A 237 -10.53 -6.47 -11.19
CA ILE A 237 -9.88 -5.64 -10.17
C ILE A 237 -8.36 -5.84 -10.28
N LEU A 238 -7.65 -4.75 -10.55
CA LEU A 238 -6.19 -4.74 -10.59
C LEU A 238 -5.61 -4.35 -9.23
N ARG A 239 -4.79 -5.22 -8.67
CA ARG A 239 -3.91 -4.89 -7.54
C ARG A 239 -2.46 -4.97 -7.98
N ALA A 240 -1.92 -3.84 -8.39
CA ALA A 240 -0.50 -3.70 -8.61
C ALA A 240 0.23 -3.36 -7.32
N SER A 241 1.33 -4.07 -7.10
CA SER A 241 2.32 -3.72 -6.10
C SER A 241 3.50 -3.02 -6.75
N ARG A 242 4.49 -2.63 -5.94
CA ARG A 242 5.77 -2.14 -6.46
C ARG A 242 6.48 -3.20 -7.31
N ALA A 243 7.06 -2.78 -8.43
CA ALA A 243 8.12 -3.53 -9.10
C ALA A 243 9.45 -3.02 -8.54
N GLY A 244 9.89 -1.82 -8.92
CA GLY A 244 11.19 -1.30 -8.52
C GLY A 244 11.30 -0.75 -7.11
N SER A 245 12.50 -0.26 -6.81
CA SER A 245 12.85 0.43 -5.57
C SER A 245 12.80 1.96 -5.72
N GLN A 246 12.38 2.65 -4.65
CA GLN A 246 12.50 4.10 -4.56
C GLN A 246 13.93 4.54 -4.17
N ARG A 247 14.73 3.63 -3.58
CA ARG A 247 16.11 3.93 -3.14
C ARG A 247 17.01 4.08 -4.35
N VAL A 248 17.82 5.14 -4.40
CA VAL A 248 18.60 5.51 -5.60
C VAL A 248 19.67 4.46 -5.92
N GLU A 249 20.21 3.85 -4.88
CA GLU A 249 21.25 2.82 -4.91
C GLU A 249 20.76 1.42 -5.31
N ASP A 250 19.45 1.17 -5.19
CA ASP A 250 18.89 -0.14 -5.52
C ASP A 250 18.74 -0.29 -7.05
N PRO A 251 18.92 -1.52 -7.59
CA PRO A 251 18.74 -1.82 -9.00
C PRO A 251 17.40 -1.33 -9.55
N VAL A 252 17.43 -0.87 -10.81
CA VAL A 252 16.20 -0.56 -11.55
C VAL A 252 15.58 -1.87 -12.00
N SER A 253 14.30 -2.08 -11.69
CA SER A 253 13.59 -3.28 -12.15
C SER A 253 13.42 -3.25 -13.67
N LEU A 254 13.11 -4.39 -14.28
CA LEU A 254 12.57 -4.40 -15.64
C LEU A 254 11.25 -3.61 -15.73
N PRO A 255 10.83 -3.20 -16.94
CA PRO A 255 9.46 -2.78 -17.20
C PRO A 255 8.48 -3.88 -16.72
N SER A 256 7.50 -3.50 -15.91
CA SER A 256 6.66 -4.44 -15.18
C SER A 256 5.22 -3.96 -15.09
N VAL A 257 4.29 -4.87 -15.36
CA VAL A 257 2.85 -4.62 -15.24
C VAL A 257 2.17 -5.71 -14.42
N THR A 258 1.01 -5.36 -13.87
CA THR A 258 0.04 -6.33 -13.36
C THR A 258 -1.15 -6.38 -14.30
N VAL A 259 -1.58 -7.59 -14.68
CA VAL A 259 -2.79 -7.84 -15.47
C VAL A 259 -3.91 -8.42 -14.61
N GLY A 260 -5.15 -8.39 -15.10
CA GLY A 260 -6.27 -9.06 -14.42
C GLY A 260 -6.01 -10.57 -14.23
N ALA A 261 -6.56 -11.17 -13.17
CA ALA A 261 -6.37 -12.58 -12.87
C ALA A 261 -6.87 -13.49 -14.02
N GLU A 262 -7.98 -13.11 -14.64
CA GLU A 262 -8.57 -13.80 -15.81
C GLU A 262 -7.63 -13.78 -17.01
N GLU A 263 -6.91 -12.67 -17.18
CA GLU A 263 -5.97 -12.48 -18.28
C GLU A 263 -4.68 -13.23 -18.03
N PHE A 264 -4.17 -13.20 -16.80
CA PHE A 264 -3.03 -14.02 -16.39
C PHE A 264 -3.31 -15.50 -16.69
N ASN A 265 -4.43 -16.03 -16.19
CA ASN A 265 -4.81 -17.44 -16.40
C ASN A 265 -4.98 -17.79 -17.88
N ARG A 266 -5.50 -16.86 -18.69
CA ARG A 266 -5.62 -17.03 -20.13
C ARG A 266 -4.24 -17.12 -20.79
N LEU A 267 -3.29 -16.26 -20.41
CA LEU A 267 -1.92 -16.33 -20.91
C LEU A 267 -1.24 -17.65 -20.51
N SER A 268 -1.41 -18.09 -19.26
CA SER A 268 -0.90 -19.38 -18.79
C SER A 268 -1.44 -20.55 -19.63
N ARG A 269 -2.76 -20.60 -19.87
CA ARG A 269 -3.37 -21.64 -20.72
C ARG A 269 -2.88 -21.61 -22.16
N LEU A 270 -2.59 -20.43 -22.72
CA LEU A 270 -2.02 -20.31 -24.06
C LEU A 270 -0.60 -20.90 -24.11
N LEU A 271 0.23 -20.59 -23.11
CA LEU A 271 1.58 -21.14 -22.98
C LEU A 271 1.56 -22.67 -22.80
N GLU A 272 0.66 -23.19 -21.96
CA GLU A 272 0.47 -24.64 -21.77
C GLU A 272 0.04 -25.35 -23.05
N ALA A 273 -0.76 -24.68 -23.88
CA ALA A 273 -1.16 -25.16 -25.20
C ALA A 273 -0.09 -24.96 -26.30
N GLY A 274 1.08 -24.41 -25.96
CA GLY A 274 2.17 -24.13 -26.91
C GLY A 274 1.85 -23.03 -27.94
N ARG A 275 0.99 -22.07 -27.58
CA ARG A 275 0.49 -21.00 -28.47
C ARG A 275 1.04 -19.62 -28.12
#